data_AF-A0A3D3DQW0-F1
#
_entry.id   AF-A0A3D3DQW0-F1
#
_cell.length_a   1.000
_cell.length_b   1.000
_cell.length_c   1.000
_cell.angle_alpha   90.00
_cell.angle_beta   90.00
_cell.angle_gamma   90.00
#
_symmetry.space_group_name_H-M   'P 1'
#
loop_
_entity.id
_entity.type
_entity.pdbx_description
1 polymer ?
#
loop_
_entity_poly.entity_id
_entity_poly.type
_entity_poly.pdbx_seq_one_letter_code
_entity_poly.pdbx_strand_id
1 'polypeptide(L)'
;MTVGVGGSTVEQEIANLSRQTGYVPISIGERQQRVVRAQRLMVEQGIDALYLDASTSLFYFTGLRLWASERLHGAVIPARGDLIYITPGFEEEKTRA
;
A
#
# COMPACT_ATOMS: atom_id res chain seq x y z
N MET A 1 7.79 42.10 -12.79
CA MET A 1 7.61 40.81 -13.48
C MET A 1 7.60 39.73 -12.40
N THR A 2 6.48 39.01 -12.23
CA THR A 2 6.36 37.93 -11.25
C THR A 2 6.93 36.63 -11.81
N VAL A 3 7.92 36.05 -11.15
CA VAL A 3 8.45 34.72 -11.50
C VAL A 3 7.38 33.67 -11.19
N GLY A 4 7.10 32.79 -12.15
CA GLY A 4 6.16 31.67 -11.98
C GLY A 4 4.67 31.98 -12.27
N VAL A 5 4.34 33.18 -12.75
CA VAL A 5 2.97 33.54 -13.17
C VAL A 5 3.00 34.15 -14.57
N GLY A 6 2.49 33.40 -15.55
CA GLY A 6 2.61 33.74 -16.97
C GLY A 6 4.05 33.60 -17.49
N GLY A 7 4.21 33.62 -18.82
CA GLY A 7 5.53 33.59 -19.46
C GLY A 7 5.94 32.27 -20.12
N SER A 8 5.06 31.28 -20.14
CA SER A 8 5.22 30.07 -20.96
C SER A 8 3.94 29.74 -21.72
N THR A 9 4.13 29.03 -22.84
CA THR A 9 3.07 28.51 -23.70
C THR A 9 2.75 27.07 -23.33
N VAL A 10 1.57 26.59 -23.71
CA VAL A 10 1.16 25.19 -23.51
C VAL A 10 2.16 24.24 -24.16
N GLU A 11 2.64 24.58 -25.36
CA GLU A 11 3.60 23.81 -26.13
C GLU A 11 4.94 23.67 -25.40
N GLN A 12 5.42 24.76 -24.77
CA GLN A 12 6.65 24.75 -23.98
C GLN A 12 6.54 23.86 -22.74
N GLU A 13 5.43 23.93 -22.00
CA GLU A 13 5.26 23.14 -20.78
C GLU A 13 5.07 21.64 -21.08
N ILE A 14 4.35 21.31 -22.15
CA ILE A 14 4.23 19.92 -22.60
C ILE A 14 5.60 19.37 -23.02
N ALA A 15 6.42 20.15 -23.72
CA ALA A 15 7.77 19.76 -24.12
C ALA A 15 8.71 19.55 -22.91
N ASN A 16 8.45 20.22 -21.79
CA ASN A 16 9.23 20.10 -20.56
C ASN A 16 8.83 18.88 -19.70
N LEU A 17 7.71 18.20 -19.99
CA LEU A 17 7.32 16.98 -19.28
C LEU A 17 8.36 15.88 -19.50
N SER A 18 8.91 15.37 -18.40
CA SER A 18 9.87 14.27 -18.43
C SER A 18 9.49 13.19 -17.44
N ARG A 19 9.87 11.94 -17.75
CA ARG A 19 9.66 10.82 -16.84
C ARG A 19 10.57 10.99 -15.64
N GLN A 20 9.97 11.09 -14.45
CA GLN A 20 10.69 10.97 -13.18
C GLN A 20 11.28 9.54 -13.07
N THR A 21 12.57 9.45 -12.81
CA THR A 21 13.33 8.20 -12.68
C THR A 21 14.17 8.22 -11.40
N GLY A 22 14.77 7.09 -11.01
CA GLY A 22 15.68 7.01 -9.86
C GLY A 22 15.02 6.73 -8.50
N TYR A 23 13.73 6.36 -8.47
CA TYR A 23 13.08 5.88 -7.25
C TYR A 23 13.31 4.39 -7.04
N VAL A 24 13.38 3.98 -5.77
CA VAL A 24 13.49 2.56 -5.36
C VAL A 24 12.12 2.09 -4.86
N PRO A 25 11.51 1.07 -5.48
CA PRO A 25 10.25 0.50 -4.99
C PRO A 25 10.41 -0.17 -3.62
N ILE A 26 9.35 -0.14 -2.81
CA ILE A 26 9.29 -0.88 -1.55
C ILE A 26 9.41 -2.38 -1.84
N SER A 27 10.42 -3.00 -1.26
CA SER A 27 10.71 -4.42 -1.47
C SER A 27 9.79 -5.34 -0.66
N ILE A 28 9.73 -6.62 -1.04
CA ILE A 28 9.04 -7.66 -0.25
C ILE A 28 9.66 -7.77 1.16
N GLY A 29 10.99 -7.70 1.26
CA GLY A 29 11.69 -7.76 2.56
C GLY A 29 11.31 -6.61 3.48
N GLU A 30 11.18 -5.40 2.95
CA GLU A 30 10.72 -4.24 3.75
C GLU A 30 9.28 -4.45 4.25
N ARG A 31 8.40 -5.03 3.43
CA ARG A 31 7.02 -5.35 3.84
C ARG A 31 6.97 -6.39 4.94
N GLN A 32 7.78 -7.45 4.84
CA GLN A 32 7.92 -8.45 5.88
C GLN A 32 8.40 -7.82 7.20
N GLN A 33 9.37 -6.90 7.15
CA GLN A 33 9.84 -6.18 8.35
C GLN A 33 8.74 -5.32 8.97
N ARG A 34 7.86 -4.70 8.17
CA ARG A 34 6.69 -3.97 8.67
C ARG A 34 5.73 -4.88 9.42
N VAL A 35 5.43 -6.06 8.88
CA VAL A 35 4.58 -7.07 9.53
C VAL A 35 5.21 -7.53 10.86
N VAL A 36 6.50 -7.89 10.87
CA VAL A 36 7.22 -8.28 12.10
C VAL A 36 7.18 -7.17 13.15
N ARG A 37 7.36 -5.91 12.74
CA ARG A 37 7.25 -4.76 13.64
C ARG A 37 5.85 -4.61 14.22
N ALA A 38 4.80 -4.78 13.39
CA ALA A 38 3.42 -4.72 13.85
C ALA A 38 3.13 -5.84 14.86
N GLN A 39 3.53 -7.08 14.56
CA GLN A 39 3.38 -8.23 15.46
C GLN A 39 4.06 -8.02 16.81
N ARG A 40 5.28 -7.46 16.84
CA ARG A 40 5.96 -7.11 18.09
C ARG A 40 5.13 -6.14 18.93
N LEU A 41 4.64 -5.06 18.32
CA LEU A 41 3.82 -4.06 18.99
C LEU A 41 2.48 -4.64 19.46
N MET A 42 1.88 -5.54 18.69
CA MET A 42 0.67 -6.24 19.05
C MET A 42 0.86 -7.10 20.30
N VAL A 43 1.94 -7.88 20.38
CA VAL A 43 2.27 -8.66 21.59
C VAL A 43 2.49 -7.73 22.80
N GLU A 44 3.22 -6.63 22.63
CA GLU A 44 3.47 -5.65 23.69
C GLU A 44 2.18 -5.00 24.22
N GLN A 45 1.17 -4.85 23.36
CA GLN A 45 -0.10 -4.20 23.68
C GLN A 45 -1.23 -5.18 24.02
N GLY A 46 -0.98 -6.49 24.00
CA GLY A 46 -2.01 -7.51 24.24
C GLY A 46 -3.08 -7.57 23.12
N ILE A 47 -2.69 -7.30 21.87
CA ILE A 47 -3.54 -7.39 20.68
C ILE A 47 -3.26 -8.72 19.97
N ASP A 48 -4.28 -9.56 19.79
CA ASP A 48 -4.10 -10.89 19.18
C ASP A 48 -4.14 -10.86 17.64
N ALA A 49 -4.90 -9.93 17.05
CA ALA A 49 -5.06 -9.81 15.61
C ALA A 49 -5.38 -8.38 15.18
N LEU A 50 -4.88 -8.00 13.99
CA LEU A 50 -5.22 -6.74 13.32
C LEU A 50 -5.84 -7.06 11.97
N TYR A 51 -7.08 -6.61 11.75
CA TYR A 51 -7.71 -6.64 10.44
C TYR A 51 -7.34 -5.37 9.66
N LEU A 52 -6.86 -5.57 8.43
CA LEU A 52 -6.56 -4.55 7.45
C LEU A 52 -7.63 -4.61 6.37
N ASP A 53 -8.52 -3.62 6.35
CA ASP A 53 -9.52 -3.42 5.30
C ASP A 53 -8.87 -2.96 3.98
N ALA A 54 -9.66 -2.86 2.90
CA ALA A 54 -9.22 -2.36 1.59
C ALA A 54 -8.86 -0.85 1.62
N SER A 55 -7.78 -0.54 2.33
CA SER A 55 -7.29 0.80 2.65
C SER A 55 -5.79 0.92 2.36
N THR A 56 -5.25 2.11 2.62
CA THR A 56 -3.81 2.36 2.49
C THR A 56 -2.98 1.52 3.47
N SER A 57 -3.55 1.09 4.59
CA SER A 57 -2.90 0.18 5.55
C SER A 57 -2.66 -1.21 4.94
N LEU A 58 -3.63 -1.76 4.21
CA LEU A 58 -3.45 -3.01 3.47
C LEU A 58 -2.32 -2.86 2.45
N PHE A 59 -2.32 -1.78 1.66
CA PHE A 59 -1.24 -1.50 0.72
C PHE A 59 0.12 -1.34 1.41
N TYR A 60 0.17 -0.71 2.59
CA TYR A 60 1.39 -0.48 3.35
C TYR A 60 2.05 -1.79 3.80
N PHE A 61 1.26 -2.74 4.31
CA PHE A 61 1.78 -4.01 4.82
C PHE A 61 1.97 -5.07 3.72
N THR A 62 1.10 -5.11 2.71
CA THR A 62 1.04 -6.24 1.75
C THR A 62 1.42 -5.86 0.34
N GLY A 63 1.27 -4.59 -0.04
CA GLY A 63 1.40 -4.13 -1.44
C GLY A 63 0.13 -4.32 -2.27
N LEU A 64 -0.90 -4.98 -1.74
CA LEU A 64 -2.18 -5.11 -2.43
C LEU A 64 -2.89 -3.77 -2.58
N ARG A 65 -3.40 -3.52 -3.79
CA ARG A 65 -4.25 -2.37 -4.11
C ARG A 65 -5.66 -2.87 -4.38
N LEU A 66 -6.47 -2.84 -3.34
CA LEU A 66 -7.89 -3.16 -3.41
C LEU A 66 -8.69 -1.89 -3.15
N TRP A 67 -9.85 -1.79 -3.79
CA TRP A 67 -10.80 -0.71 -3.57
C TRP A 67 -11.87 -1.18 -2.60
N ALA A 68 -12.23 -0.33 -1.63
CA ALA A 68 -13.33 -0.62 -0.72
C ALA A 68 -14.64 -0.78 -1.50
N SER A 69 -15.39 -1.83 -1.18
CA SER A 69 -16.70 -2.14 -1.72
C SER A 69 -17.56 -2.76 -0.63
N GLU A 70 -18.76 -3.22 -0.98
CA GLU A 70 -19.57 -4.06 -0.10
C GLU A 70 -18.95 -5.43 0.17
N ARG A 71 -18.03 -5.89 -0.70
CA ARG A 71 -17.35 -7.18 -0.54
C ARG A 71 -16.18 -7.02 0.41
N LEU A 72 -16.15 -7.88 1.41
CA LEU A 72 -15.07 -7.92 2.40
C LEU A 72 -13.77 -8.38 1.72
N HIS A 73 -12.83 -7.44 1.59
CA HIS A 73 -11.48 -7.67 1.15
C HIS A 73 -10.51 -7.13 2.20
N GLY A 74 -9.43 -7.88 2.45
CA GLY A 74 -8.42 -7.43 3.39
C GLY A 74 -7.41 -8.50 3.74
N ALA A 75 -6.67 -8.23 4.82
CA ALA A 75 -5.78 -9.19 5.43
C ALA A 75 -5.86 -9.12 6.95
N VAL A 76 -5.60 -10.23 7.62
CA VAL A 76 -5.41 -10.30 9.07
C VAL A 76 -3.93 -10.51 9.33
N ILE A 77 -3.34 -9.62 10.12
CA ILE A 77 -2.05 -9.85 10.77
C ILE A 77 -2.35 -10.49 12.13
N PRO A 78 -2.06 -11.78 12.36
CA PRO A 78 -2.09 -12.34 13.71
C PRO A 78 -0.86 -11.85 14.49
N ALA A 79 -0.93 -11.79 15.82
CA ALA A 79 0.20 -11.41 16.67
C ALA A 79 1.43 -12.31 16.48
N ARG A 80 1.20 -13.56 16.05
CA ARG A 80 2.22 -14.58 15.74
C ARG A 80 1.75 -15.41 14.55
N GLY A 81 2.65 -15.70 13.63
CA GLY A 81 2.36 -16.51 12.44
C GLY A 81 2.19 -15.68 11.17
N ASP A 82 1.69 -16.31 10.13
CA ASP A 82 1.62 -15.75 8.78
C ASP A 82 0.39 -14.87 8.57
N LEU A 83 0.47 -14.00 7.56
CA LEU A 83 -0.63 -13.15 7.12
C LEU A 83 -1.76 -14.01 6.53
N ILE A 84 -3.01 -13.65 6.82
CA ILE A 84 -4.20 -14.35 6.29
C ILE A 84 -4.98 -13.39 5.40
N TYR A 85 -5.22 -13.74 4.14
CA TYR A 85 -6.03 -12.91 3.24
C TYR A 85 -7.51 -13.28 3.32
N ILE A 86 -8.36 -12.26 3.27
CA ILE A 86 -9.82 -12.40 3.20
C ILE A 86 -10.27 -11.80 1.87
N THR A 87 -10.95 -12.60 1.06
CA THR A 87 -11.45 -12.19 -0.27
C THR A 87 -12.61 -13.10 -0.67
N PRO A 88 -13.57 -12.63 -1.49
CA PRO A 88 -14.52 -13.50 -2.17
C PRO A 88 -13.78 -14.55 -3.01
N GLY A 89 -14.25 -15.80 -3.00
CA GLY A 89 -13.52 -16.91 -3.62
C GLY A 89 -13.23 -16.72 -5.13
N PHE A 90 -14.14 -16.07 -5.87
CA PHE A 90 -13.93 -15.77 -7.29
C PHE A 90 -12.91 -14.66 -7.55
N GLU A 91 -12.44 -13.97 -6.51
CA GLU A 91 -11.45 -12.90 -6.57
C GLU A 91 -10.14 -13.29 -5.87
N GLU A 92 -9.88 -14.59 -5.67
CA GLU A 92 -8.67 -15.09 -4.99
C GLU A 92 -7.38 -14.52 -5.62
N GLU A 93 -7.35 -14.43 -6.95
CA GLU A 93 -6.21 -13.90 -7.71
C GLU A 93 -5.81 -12.47 -7.28
N LYS A 94 -6.75 -11.67 -6.77
CA LYS A 94 -6.46 -10.31 -6.27
C LYS A 94 -5.59 -10.28 -5.02
N THR A 95 -5.41 -11.42 -4.33
CA THR A 95 -4.60 -11.51 -3.11
C THR A 95 -3.14 -11.90 -3.38
N ARG A 96 -2.80 -12.15 -4.66
CA ARG A 96 -1.45 -12.51 -5.09
C ARG A 96 -0.66 -11.21 -5.35
N ALA A 97 0.00 -10.72 -4.30
CA ALA A 97 0.86 -9.51 -4.33
C ALA A 97 2.21 -9.77 -5.01
#